data_AF-A0A0M0BV73-F1
#
_entry.id   AF-A0A0M0BV73-F1
#
_cell.length_a   1.000
_cell.length_b   1.000
_cell.length_c   1.000
_cell.angle_alpha   90.00
_cell.angle_beta   90.00
_cell.angle_gamma   90.00
#
_symmetry.space_group_name_H-M   'P 1'
#
loop_
_entity.id
_entity.type
_entity.pdbx_description
1 polymer ?
#
loop_
_entity_poly.entity_id
_entity_poly.type
_entity_poly.pdbx_seq_one_letter_code
_entity_poly.pdbx_strand_id
1 'polypeptide(L)'
;MFFLGHMSWAVVFASVANLKGKHKLLFPAVLLLGVLPDVDLFLGRYGVVHHSFFHSIIFWVALFIPAMIVFGWRMVVPYLAAVLSHFAFGDFLVGEVMLFWPFDFSYFGFNSTMFSVFDVSLEFAGLLLAFGVLYYRYDLNRLVSVNLSNVLMGFPLLALVSSMVYFAVDWPIIPLVNYVGSSPILTAIVVCHLVLAGFLLVSTFQGLRKLQFWIFH
;
A
#
# COMPACT_ATOMS: atom_id res chain seq x y z
N MET A 1 8.92 -5.06 2.49
CA MET A 1 8.25 -5.37 1.20
C MET A 1 8.20 -4.07 0.41
N PHE A 2 7.87 -4.05 -0.89
CA PHE A 2 7.69 -2.80 -1.64
C PHE A 2 6.29 -2.22 -1.42
N PHE A 3 6.11 -0.95 -1.80
CA PHE A 3 4.81 -0.27 -1.73
C PHE A 3 3.73 -1.03 -2.51
N LEU A 4 4.08 -1.69 -3.62
CA LEU A 4 3.20 -2.59 -4.36
C LEU A 4 2.53 -3.62 -3.45
N GLY A 5 3.33 -4.37 -2.69
CA GLY A 5 2.87 -5.47 -1.85
C GLY A 5 2.10 -4.93 -0.65
N HIS A 6 2.61 -3.86 -0.05
CA HIS A 6 1.97 -3.20 1.09
C HIS A 6 0.56 -2.70 0.72
N MET A 7 0.41 -2.05 -0.44
CA MET A 7 -0.88 -1.64 -0.98
C MET A 7 -1.78 -2.84 -1.30
N SER A 8 -1.23 -3.88 -1.93
CA SER A 8 -2.00 -5.05 -2.36
C SER A 8 -2.53 -5.86 -1.19
N TRP A 9 -1.68 -6.15 -0.20
CA TRP A 9 -2.08 -6.85 1.01
C TRP A 9 -3.04 -6.01 1.86
N ALA A 10 -2.88 -4.69 1.92
CA ALA A 10 -3.86 -3.82 2.57
C ALA A 10 -5.27 -3.96 1.97
N VAL A 11 -5.40 -4.06 0.63
CA VAL A 11 -6.68 -4.33 -0.03
C VAL A 11 -7.26 -5.68 0.39
N VAL A 12 -6.44 -6.73 0.43
CA VAL A 12 -6.86 -8.08 0.83
C VAL A 12 -7.37 -8.08 2.28
N PHE A 13 -6.54 -7.61 3.22
CA PHE A 13 -6.86 -7.61 4.66
C PHE A 13 -8.07 -6.73 4.97
N ALA A 14 -8.15 -5.52 4.40
CA ALA A 14 -9.31 -4.65 4.59
C ALA A 14 -10.59 -5.28 4.04
N SER A 15 -10.52 -5.95 2.89
CA SER A 15 -11.69 -6.60 2.30
C SER A 15 -12.17 -7.80 3.10
N VAL A 16 -11.24 -8.59 3.64
CA VAL A 16 -11.54 -9.70 4.56
C VAL A 16 -12.18 -9.17 5.85
N ALA A 17 -11.60 -8.13 6.44
CA ALA A 17 -12.16 -7.46 7.61
C ALA A 17 -13.55 -6.84 7.33
N ASN A 18 -13.82 -6.45 6.10
CA ASN A 18 -15.11 -5.93 5.64
C ASN A 18 -16.07 -7.02 5.09
N LEU A 19 -15.83 -8.31 5.34
CA LEU A 19 -16.70 -9.40 4.84
C LEU A 19 -18.15 -9.28 5.34
N LYS A 20 -18.32 -8.85 6.60
CA LYS A 20 -19.63 -8.66 7.23
C LYS A 20 -20.08 -7.20 7.26
N GLY A 21 -19.27 -6.29 6.74
CA GLY A 21 -19.58 -4.87 6.68
C GLY A 21 -20.49 -4.57 5.49
N LYS A 22 -21.54 -3.78 5.72
CA LYS A 22 -22.44 -3.30 4.64
C LYS A 22 -21.90 -2.06 3.93
N HIS A 23 -20.76 -1.52 4.38
CA HIS A 23 -20.22 -0.27 3.91
C HIS A 23 -19.22 -0.51 2.78
N LYS A 24 -19.26 0.36 1.76
CA LYS A 24 -18.28 0.36 0.68
C LYS A 24 -16.95 0.91 1.20
N LEU A 25 -15.85 0.22 0.89
CA LEU A 25 -14.52 0.68 1.28
C LEU A 25 -14.10 1.87 0.42
N LEU A 26 -13.45 2.84 1.05
CA LEU A 26 -12.73 3.89 0.35
C LEU A 26 -11.34 3.35 -0.01
N PHE A 27 -11.24 2.67 -1.15
CA PHE A 27 -9.99 2.04 -1.59
C PHE A 27 -8.76 2.96 -1.67
N PRO A 28 -8.86 4.25 -2.08
CA PRO A 28 -7.72 5.16 -1.98
C PRO A 28 -7.12 5.22 -0.57
N ALA A 29 -7.98 5.27 0.46
CA ALA A 29 -7.55 5.27 1.85
C ALA A 29 -6.97 3.92 2.26
N VAL A 30 -7.58 2.80 1.86
CA VAL A 30 -7.05 1.45 2.14
C VAL A 30 -5.64 1.28 1.58
N LEU A 31 -5.42 1.66 0.32
CA LEU A 31 -4.12 1.57 -0.34
C LEU A 31 -3.07 2.45 0.36
N LEU A 32 -3.43 3.72 0.66
CA LEU A 32 -2.53 4.63 1.36
C LEU A 32 -2.17 4.14 2.76
N LEU A 33 -3.15 3.68 3.53
CA LEU A 33 -2.92 3.12 4.86
C LEU A 33 -2.00 1.91 4.85
N GLY A 34 -1.99 1.15 3.74
CA GLY A 34 -1.05 0.07 3.52
C GLY A 34 0.41 0.52 3.48
N VAL A 35 0.71 1.76 3.08
CA VAL A 35 2.09 2.28 2.94
C VAL A 35 2.40 3.47 3.86
N LEU A 36 1.40 3.93 4.61
CA LEU A 36 1.54 5.10 5.47
C LEU A 36 2.59 4.94 6.58
N PRO A 37 2.82 3.73 7.15
CA PRO A 37 3.92 3.52 8.10
C PRO A 37 5.29 3.90 7.52
N ASP A 38 5.55 3.59 6.25
CA ASP A 38 6.82 3.90 5.56
C ASP A 38 7.03 5.38 5.22
N VAL A 39 6.12 6.27 5.60
CA VAL A 39 6.35 7.71 5.43
C VAL A 39 7.58 8.17 6.23
N ASP A 40 7.96 7.45 7.28
CA ASP A 40 9.15 7.73 8.07
C ASP A 40 10.47 7.58 7.27
N LEU A 41 10.49 6.82 6.17
CA LEU A 41 11.61 6.78 5.22
C LEU A 41 11.97 8.17 4.69
N PHE A 42 10.95 8.99 4.43
CA PHE A 42 11.14 10.37 3.97
C PHE A 42 11.48 11.32 5.12
N LEU A 43 11.26 10.89 6.36
CA LEU A 43 11.52 11.66 7.57
C LEU A 43 12.89 11.39 8.20
N GLY A 44 13.65 10.41 7.68
CA GLY A 44 15.00 10.10 8.14
C GLY A 44 15.94 11.31 8.16
N ARG A 45 15.81 12.21 7.16
CA ARG A 45 16.58 13.47 7.11
C ARG A 45 16.26 14.45 8.24
N TYR A 46 15.11 14.28 8.90
CA TYR A 46 14.66 15.08 10.04
C TYR A 46 14.88 14.35 11.38
N GLY A 47 15.60 13.23 11.39
CA GLY A 47 15.96 12.50 12.61
C GLY A 47 14.95 11.44 13.06
N VAL A 48 13.93 11.14 12.24
CA VAL A 48 13.00 10.03 12.53
C VAL A 48 13.66 8.71 12.09
N VAL A 49 13.90 7.81 13.04
CA VAL A 49 14.47 6.50 12.73
C VAL A 49 13.41 5.63 12.06
N HIS A 50 13.74 5.01 10.92
CA HIS A 50 12.85 4.07 10.25
C HIS A 50 12.53 2.87 11.14
N HIS A 51 11.31 2.32 11.05
CA HIS A 51 10.79 1.23 11.90
C HIS A 51 10.56 1.61 13.37
N SER A 52 10.49 2.91 13.70
CA SER A 52 10.23 3.37 15.08
C SER A 52 8.77 3.74 15.31
N PHE A 53 8.45 5.03 15.33
CA PHE A 53 7.15 5.58 15.68
C PHE A 53 6.03 5.10 14.75
N PHE A 54 6.25 5.21 13.43
CA PHE A 54 5.22 4.91 12.44
C PHE A 54 5.04 3.42 12.17
N HIS A 55 5.97 2.56 12.59
CA HIS A 55 5.82 1.10 12.53
C HIS A 55 5.41 0.47 13.86
N SER A 56 5.19 1.30 14.89
CA SER A 56 4.69 0.86 16.18
C SER A 56 3.22 0.49 16.09
N ILE A 57 2.87 -0.73 16.51
CA ILE A 57 1.46 -1.15 16.62
C ILE A 57 0.71 -0.30 17.63
N ILE A 58 1.41 0.17 18.66
CA ILE A 58 0.84 0.96 19.75
C ILE A 58 0.36 2.31 19.22
N PHE A 59 1.15 2.96 18.38
CA PHE A 59 0.77 4.22 17.74
C PHE A 59 -0.53 4.08 16.93
N TRP A 60 -0.60 3.07 16.05
CA TRP A 60 -1.77 2.88 15.19
C TRP A 60 -3.01 2.43 15.97
N VAL A 61 -2.87 1.55 16.97
CA VAL A 61 -4.00 1.17 17.82
C VAL A 61 -4.51 2.38 18.60
N ALA A 62 -3.62 3.20 19.18
CA ALA A 62 -4.00 4.41 19.90
C ALA A 62 -4.72 5.42 18.99
N LEU A 63 -4.28 5.57 17.73
CA LEU A 63 -4.94 6.43 16.75
C LEU A 63 -6.33 5.92 16.35
N PHE A 64 -6.47 4.60 16.17
CA PHE A 64 -7.71 4.00 15.69
C PHE A 64 -8.76 3.79 16.78
N ILE A 65 -8.40 3.72 18.07
CA ILE A 65 -9.36 3.59 19.17
C ILE A 65 -10.40 4.74 19.19
N PRO A 66 -10.00 6.04 19.20
CA PRO A 66 -10.96 7.14 19.11
C PRO A 66 -11.82 7.07 17.86
N ALA A 67 -11.22 6.70 16.71
CA ALA A 67 -11.97 6.55 15.47
C ALA A 67 -13.04 5.45 15.58
N MET A 68 -12.75 4.32 16.22
CA MET A 68 -13.73 3.25 16.46
C MET A 68 -14.87 3.70 17.36
N ILE A 69 -14.59 4.55 18.36
CA ILE A 69 -15.61 5.10 19.26
C ILE A 69 -16.54 6.06 18.50
N VAL A 70 -15.99 6.93 17.65
CA VAL A 70 -16.74 7.97 16.93
C VAL A 70 -17.51 7.42 15.73
N PHE A 71 -16.87 6.59 14.90
CA PHE A 71 -17.42 6.11 13.62
C PHE A 71 -17.99 4.68 13.70
N GLY A 72 -17.76 3.98 14.81
CA GLY A 72 -18.19 2.61 15.04
C GLY A 72 -17.20 1.56 14.51
N TRP A 73 -17.03 0.49 15.29
CA TRP A 73 -16.05 -0.56 15.02
C TRP A 73 -16.15 -1.18 13.62
N ARG A 74 -17.38 -1.43 13.13
CA ARG A 74 -17.59 -2.07 11.82
C ARG A 74 -17.08 -1.23 10.64
N MET A 75 -17.08 0.09 10.77
CA MET A 75 -16.62 1.00 9.73
C MET A 75 -15.09 1.13 9.74
N VAL A 76 -14.48 1.09 10.93
CA VAL A 76 -13.07 1.44 11.14
C VAL A 76 -12.14 0.22 11.07
N VAL A 77 -12.59 -0.95 11.52
CA VAL A 77 -11.77 -2.18 11.55
C VAL A 77 -11.13 -2.54 10.19
N PRO A 78 -11.80 -2.39 9.03
CA PRO A 78 -11.15 -2.63 7.74
C PRO A 78 -9.93 -1.75 7.47
N TYR A 79 -9.98 -0.49 7.90
CA TYR A 79 -8.88 0.46 7.73
C TYR A 79 -7.75 0.19 8.73
N LEU A 80 -8.08 -0.23 9.95
CA LEU A 80 -7.05 -0.72 10.89
C LEU A 80 -6.37 -1.97 10.32
N ALA A 81 -7.14 -2.93 9.78
CA ALA A 81 -6.59 -4.13 9.18
C ALA A 81 -5.65 -3.81 8.00
N ALA A 82 -5.96 -2.79 7.20
CA ALA A 82 -5.08 -2.30 6.13
C ALA A 82 -3.72 -1.86 6.69
N VAL A 83 -3.71 -1.02 7.72
CA VAL A 83 -2.46 -0.56 8.36
C VAL A 83 -1.72 -1.71 9.04
N LEU A 84 -2.42 -2.54 9.83
CA LEU A 84 -1.77 -3.65 10.54
C LEU A 84 -1.12 -4.65 9.57
N SER A 85 -1.68 -4.83 8.37
CA SER A 85 -1.06 -5.69 7.35
C SER A 85 0.33 -5.22 6.93
N HIS A 86 0.65 -3.93 7.09
CA HIS A 86 1.96 -3.38 6.76
C HIS A 86 3.05 -4.02 7.61
N PHE A 87 3.03 -3.82 8.92
CA PHE A 87 4.11 -4.28 9.80
C PHE A 87 3.87 -5.68 10.36
N ALA A 88 2.62 -6.09 10.62
CA ALA A 88 2.33 -7.40 11.23
C ALA A 88 2.37 -8.55 10.21
N PHE A 89 2.33 -8.22 8.91
CA PHE A 89 2.45 -9.20 7.83
C PHE A 89 3.59 -8.80 6.88
N GLY A 90 3.56 -7.62 6.29
CA GLY A 90 4.57 -7.20 5.32
C GLY A 90 6.00 -7.18 5.88
N ASP A 91 6.27 -6.28 6.81
CA ASP A 91 7.63 -6.12 7.36
C ASP A 91 8.02 -7.27 8.26
N PHE A 92 7.10 -7.84 9.03
CA PHE A 92 7.41 -9.01 9.84
C PHE A 92 7.85 -10.20 8.98
N LEU A 93 7.23 -10.43 7.82
CA LEU A 93 7.61 -11.55 6.96
C LEU A 93 8.86 -11.26 6.14
N VAL A 94 9.01 -10.02 5.66
CA VAL A 94 10.10 -9.70 4.72
C VAL A 94 11.32 -9.13 5.42
N GLY A 95 11.17 -8.38 6.51
CA GLY A 95 12.25 -7.71 7.23
C GLY A 95 12.17 -7.91 8.73
N GLU A 96 12.52 -6.86 9.47
CA GLU A 96 12.43 -6.80 10.93
C GLU A 96 11.90 -5.43 11.37
N VAL A 97 11.03 -5.40 12.37
CA VAL A 97 10.33 -4.19 12.83
C VAL A 97 10.26 -4.10 14.36
N MET A 98 10.34 -2.89 14.92
CA MET A 98 10.14 -2.64 16.35
C MET A 98 8.66 -2.46 16.69
N LEU A 99 7.92 -3.56 16.82
CA LEU A 99 6.46 -3.52 16.99
C LEU A 99 6.00 -2.72 18.21
N PHE A 100 6.77 -2.76 19.31
CA PHE A 100 6.36 -2.23 20.61
C PHE A 100 7.10 -0.93 21.01
N TRP A 101 7.72 -0.24 20.05
CA TRP A 101 8.31 1.06 20.28
C TRP A 101 7.24 2.04 20.86
N PRO A 102 7.55 2.89 21.84
CA PRO A 102 8.87 3.15 22.45
C PRO A 102 9.15 2.33 23.72
N PHE A 103 8.30 1.38 24.09
CA PHE A 103 8.45 0.64 25.34
C PHE A 103 9.44 -0.53 25.22
N ASP A 104 9.61 -1.05 24.01
CA ASP A 104 10.59 -2.07 23.66
C ASP A 104 11.21 -1.75 22.30
N PHE A 105 12.54 -1.92 22.21
CA PHE A 105 13.36 -1.62 21.04
C PHE A 105 13.82 -2.90 20.32
N SER A 106 13.29 -4.07 20.72
CA SER A 106 13.57 -5.35 20.08
C SER A 106 12.99 -5.37 18.67
N TYR A 107 13.78 -5.93 17.74
CA TYR A 107 13.37 -6.18 16.37
C TYR A 107 12.70 -7.55 16.26
N PHE A 108 11.60 -7.62 15.51
CA PHE A 108 10.85 -8.85 15.26
C PHE A 108 10.63 -9.04 13.76
N GLY A 109 10.87 -10.26 13.26
CA GLY A 109 10.57 -10.64 11.88
C GLY A 109 11.44 -11.79 11.38
N PHE A 110 11.25 -12.17 10.12
CA PHE A 110 12.01 -13.26 9.47
C PHE A 110 13.28 -12.78 8.75
N ASN A 111 13.50 -11.46 8.65
CA ASN A 111 14.69 -10.85 8.04
C ASN A 111 15.07 -11.47 6.68
N SER A 112 14.08 -11.63 5.82
CA SER A 112 14.34 -12.06 4.46
C SER A 112 15.04 -10.94 3.68
N THR A 113 15.87 -11.28 2.71
CA THR A 113 16.47 -10.25 1.87
C THR A 113 15.42 -9.68 0.91
N MET A 114 15.31 -8.35 0.85
CA MET A 114 14.57 -7.65 -0.20
C MET A 114 15.11 -8.08 -1.58
N PHE A 115 14.24 -8.19 -2.59
CA PHE A 115 14.56 -8.79 -3.90
C PHE A 115 14.86 -10.29 -3.89
N SER A 116 14.52 -11.01 -2.81
CA SER A 116 14.53 -12.48 -2.84
C SER A 116 13.34 -13.05 -3.63
N VAL A 117 13.45 -14.32 -4.02
CA VAL A 117 12.32 -15.05 -4.63
C VAL A 117 11.10 -15.06 -3.70
N PHE A 118 11.31 -15.13 -2.38
CA PHE A 118 10.25 -15.11 -1.39
C PHE A 118 9.50 -13.77 -1.39
N ASP A 119 10.22 -12.65 -1.29
CA ASP A 119 9.67 -11.30 -1.32
C ASP A 119 8.88 -11.04 -2.62
N VAL A 120 9.50 -11.32 -3.78
CA VAL A 120 8.83 -11.11 -5.09
C VAL A 120 7.63 -12.04 -5.30
N SER A 121 7.65 -13.25 -4.72
CA SER A 121 6.49 -14.14 -4.75
C SER A 121 5.34 -13.61 -3.89
N LEU A 122 5.63 -13.05 -2.71
CA LEU A 122 4.63 -12.43 -1.84
C LEU A 122 4.01 -11.17 -2.46
N GLU A 123 4.83 -10.36 -3.12
CA GLU A 123 4.41 -9.20 -3.91
C GLU A 123 3.43 -9.58 -5.03
N PHE A 124 3.82 -10.55 -5.84
CA PHE A 124 3.01 -11.05 -6.95
C PHE A 124 1.71 -11.70 -6.47
N ALA A 125 1.79 -12.54 -5.43
CA ALA A 125 0.62 -13.18 -4.85
C ALA A 125 -0.34 -12.15 -4.24
N GLY A 126 0.18 -11.16 -3.53
CA GLY A 126 -0.60 -10.05 -2.98
C GLY A 126 -1.34 -9.29 -4.08
N LEU A 127 -0.66 -8.94 -5.17
CA LEU A 127 -1.26 -8.25 -6.30
C LEU A 127 -2.39 -9.07 -6.95
N LEU A 128 -2.16 -10.36 -7.23
CA LEU A 128 -3.17 -11.23 -7.81
C LEU A 128 -4.39 -11.38 -6.89
N LEU A 129 -4.16 -11.58 -5.58
CA LEU A 129 -5.23 -11.69 -4.61
C LEU A 129 -6.02 -10.39 -4.47
N ALA A 130 -5.34 -9.24 -4.47
CA ALA A 130 -6.00 -7.93 -4.43
C ALA A 130 -6.95 -7.75 -5.62
N PHE A 131 -6.47 -8.02 -6.85
CA PHE A 131 -7.33 -7.96 -8.03
C PHE A 131 -8.45 -9.00 -8.00
N GLY A 132 -8.17 -10.23 -7.54
CA GLY A 132 -9.17 -11.28 -7.40
C GLY A 132 -10.30 -10.88 -6.43
N VAL A 133 -9.95 -10.28 -5.29
CA VAL A 133 -10.91 -9.77 -4.31
C VAL A 133 -11.73 -8.60 -4.87
N LEU A 134 -11.07 -7.64 -5.52
CA LEU A 134 -11.75 -6.49 -6.16
C LEU A 134 -12.71 -6.95 -7.26
N TYR A 135 -12.32 -7.96 -8.04
CA TYR A 135 -13.15 -8.55 -9.08
C TYR A 135 -14.37 -9.27 -8.47
N TYR A 136 -14.15 -10.15 -7.50
CA TYR A 136 -15.21 -10.94 -6.87
C TYR A 136 -16.26 -10.07 -6.16
N ARG A 137 -15.84 -8.92 -5.60
CA ARG A 137 -16.74 -7.96 -4.95
C ARG A 137 -17.39 -6.96 -5.90
N TYR A 138 -17.16 -7.07 -7.21
CA TYR A 138 -17.59 -6.10 -8.23
C TYR A 138 -17.08 -4.67 -8.01
N ASP A 139 -16.10 -4.48 -7.14
CA ASP A 139 -15.49 -3.18 -6.86
C ASP A 139 -14.61 -2.73 -8.03
N LEU A 140 -14.00 -3.67 -8.75
CA LEU A 140 -13.13 -3.38 -9.90
C LEU A 140 -13.87 -2.56 -10.97
N ASN A 141 -15.11 -2.94 -11.32
CA ASN A 141 -15.95 -2.19 -12.26
C ASN A 141 -16.22 -0.76 -11.78
N ARG A 142 -16.48 -0.59 -10.48
CA ARG A 142 -16.67 0.74 -9.88
C ARG A 142 -15.39 1.57 -9.94
N LEU A 143 -14.23 0.96 -9.67
CA LEU A 143 -12.93 1.63 -9.66
C LEU A 143 -12.45 2.04 -11.05
N VAL A 144 -12.88 1.37 -12.13
CA VAL A 144 -12.54 1.76 -13.52
C VAL A 144 -13.63 2.55 -14.24
N SER A 145 -14.78 2.77 -13.59
CA SER A 145 -15.88 3.59 -14.13
C SER A 145 -15.65 5.09 -13.93
N VAL A 146 -16.38 5.91 -14.69
CA VAL A 146 -16.36 7.38 -14.56
C VAL A 146 -17.06 7.79 -13.25
N ASN A 147 -16.28 8.00 -12.19
CA ASN A 147 -16.78 8.35 -10.86
C ASN A 147 -15.84 9.34 -10.16
N LEU A 148 -16.37 10.44 -9.63
CA LEU A 148 -15.58 11.50 -8.99
C LEU A 148 -14.70 10.99 -7.83
N SER A 149 -15.18 10.01 -7.07
CA SER A 149 -14.40 9.42 -5.97
C SER A 149 -13.12 8.70 -6.42
N ASN A 150 -12.99 8.39 -7.71
CA ASN A 150 -11.77 7.79 -8.27
C ASN A 150 -10.64 8.81 -8.44
N VAL A 151 -10.90 10.12 -8.39
CA VAL A 151 -9.83 11.15 -8.41
C VAL A 151 -8.83 10.91 -7.27
N LEU A 152 -9.33 10.45 -6.11
CA LEU A 152 -8.49 10.18 -4.94
C LEU A 152 -7.50 9.03 -5.15
N MET A 153 -7.67 8.19 -6.19
CA MET A 153 -6.65 7.18 -6.55
C MET A 153 -5.33 7.80 -7.03
N GLY A 154 -5.33 9.11 -7.34
CA GLY A 154 -4.11 9.84 -7.64
C GLY A 154 -3.13 9.85 -6.46
N PHE A 155 -3.61 9.80 -5.22
CA PHE A 155 -2.74 9.78 -4.03
C PHE A 155 -1.96 8.46 -3.89
N PRO A 156 -2.57 7.26 -3.90
CA PRO A 156 -1.80 6.02 -3.89
C PRO A 156 -0.95 5.87 -5.16
N LEU A 157 -1.38 6.37 -6.32
CA LEU A 157 -0.53 6.41 -7.52
C LEU A 157 0.73 7.24 -7.27
N LEU A 158 0.58 8.44 -6.72
CA LEU A 158 1.69 9.32 -6.38
C LEU A 158 2.63 8.63 -5.38
N ALA A 159 2.09 8.03 -4.31
CA ALA A 159 2.91 7.32 -3.33
C ALA A 159 3.71 6.17 -3.97
N LEU A 160 3.07 5.35 -4.81
CA LEU A 160 3.73 4.25 -5.51
C LEU A 160 4.85 4.77 -6.42
N VAL A 161 4.57 5.76 -7.27
CA VAL A 161 5.57 6.34 -8.20
C VAL A 161 6.70 7.03 -7.44
N SER A 162 6.40 7.80 -6.39
CA SER A 162 7.41 8.45 -5.54
C SER A 162 8.33 7.43 -4.89
N SER A 163 7.81 6.31 -4.40
CA SER A 163 8.64 5.24 -3.84
C SER A 163 9.57 4.62 -4.89
N MET A 164 9.08 4.38 -6.11
CA MET A 164 9.90 3.84 -7.20
C MET A 164 11.04 4.81 -7.58
N VAL A 165 10.74 6.11 -7.65
CA VAL A 165 11.76 7.15 -7.93
C VAL A 165 12.77 7.25 -6.79
N TYR A 166 12.30 7.18 -5.53
CA TYR A 166 13.16 7.23 -4.35
C TYR A 166 14.20 6.10 -4.37
N PHE A 167 13.78 4.86 -4.62
CA PHE A 167 14.71 3.73 -4.71
C PHE A 167 15.59 3.74 -5.97
N ALA A 168 15.13 4.36 -7.06
CA ALA A 168 15.90 4.47 -8.30
C ALA A 168 16.97 5.58 -8.28
N VAL A 169 16.89 6.53 -7.34
CA VAL A 169 17.79 7.71 -7.31
C VAL A 169 19.25 7.33 -7.06
N ASP A 170 19.49 6.27 -6.29
CA ASP A 170 20.85 5.82 -5.96
C ASP A 170 21.40 4.79 -6.97
N TRP A 171 20.65 4.47 -8.03
CA TRP A 171 21.06 3.46 -9.01
C TRP A 171 22.03 4.05 -10.05
N PRO A 172 23.09 3.31 -10.41
CA PRO A 172 24.09 3.81 -11.35
C PRO A 172 23.48 4.16 -12.70
N ILE A 173 24.14 5.08 -13.43
CA ILE A 173 23.78 5.59 -14.77
C ILE A 173 23.96 4.50 -15.86
N ILE A 174 23.61 3.25 -15.58
CA ILE A 174 23.32 2.26 -16.60
C ILE A 174 21.92 2.60 -17.12
N PRO A 175 21.60 2.42 -18.42
CA PRO A 175 20.22 2.52 -18.86
C PRO A 175 19.36 1.61 -17.98
N LEU A 176 18.47 2.20 -17.17
CA LEU A 176 17.64 1.50 -16.18
C LEU A 176 16.98 0.24 -16.76
N VAL A 177 16.58 0.32 -18.04
CA VAL A 177 16.01 -0.79 -18.81
C VAL A 177 16.95 -2.00 -18.91
N ASN A 178 18.24 -1.78 -19.19
CA ASN A 178 19.22 -2.87 -19.30
C ASN A 178 19.48 -3.52 -17.93
N TYR A 179 19.47 -2.71 -16.87
CA TYR A 179 19.62 -3.22 -15.51
C TYR A 179 18.40 -4.04 -15.09
N VAL A 180 17.18 -3.52 -15.31
CA VAL A 180 15.94 -4.26 -15.04
C VAL A 180 15.89 -5.58 -15.83
N GLY A 181 16.25 -5.54 -17.11
CA GLY A 181 16.30 -6.72 -17.99
C GLY A 181 17.40 -7.72 -17.65
N SER A 182 18.37 -7.38 -16.79
CA SER A 182 19.45 -8.28 -16.41
C SER A 182 19.02 -9.37 -15.42
N SER A 183 17.91 -9.17 -14.71
CA SER A 183 17.40 -10.09 -13.71
C SER A 183 15.91 -10.39 -13.92
N PRO A 184 15.51 -11.67 -14.06
CA PRO A 184 14.10 -12.05 -14.14
C PRO A 184 13.27 -11.58 -12.94
N ILE A 185 13.87 -11.59 -11.74
CA ILE A 185 13.20 -11.15 -10.50
C ILE A 185 12.95 -9.64 -10.55
N LEU A 186 13.94 -8.87 -10.99
CA LEU A 186 13.82 -7.42 -11.11
C LEU A 186 12.81 -7.04 -12.23
N THR A 187 12.84 -7.77 -13.35
CA THR A 187 11.84 -7.59 -14.41
C THR A 187 10.44 -7.89 -13.88
N ALA A 188 10.26 -8.99 -13.15
CA ALA A 188 8.95 -9.38 -12.62
C ALA A 188 8.39 -8.34 -11.65
N ILE A 189 9.19 -7.86 -10.69
CA ILE A 189 8.72 -6.87 -9.72
C ILE A 189 8.38 -5.54 -10.40
N VAL A 190 9.16 -5.09 -11.39
CA VAL A 190 8.87 -3.88 -12.17
C VAL A 190 7.57 -4.03 -12.96
N VAL A 191 7.34 -5.17 -13.61
CA VAL A 191 6.08 -5.43 -14.32
C VAL A 191 4.89 -5.36 -13.37
N CYS A 192 4.99 -5.94 -12.17
CA CYS A 192 3.92 -5.88 -11.16
C CYS A 192 3.63 -4.44 -10.72
N HIS A 193 4.66 -3.61 -10.51
CA HIS A 193 4.50 -2.20 -10.20
C HIS A 193 3.81 -1.44 -11.33
N LEU A 194 4.19 -1.70 -12.60
CA LEU A 194 3.57 -1.08 -13.77
C LEU A 194 2.09 -1.48 -13.90
N VAL A 195 1.74 -2.73 -13.59
CA VAL A 195 0.33 -3.19 -13.58
C VAL A 195 -0.48 -2.42 -12.54
N LEU A 196 0.00 -2.34 -11.29
CA LEU A 196 -0.70 -1.58 -10.25
C LEU A 196 -0.78 -0.09 -10.60
N ALA A 197 0.33 0.53 -11.03
CA ALA A 197 0.37 1.93 -11.42
C ALA A 197 -0.58 2.23 -12.58
N GLY A 198 -0.62 1.36 -13.59
CA GLY A 198 -1.55 1.47 -14.72
C GLY A 198 -3.01 1.42 -14.27
N PHE A 199 -3.36 0.50 -13.36
CA PHE A 199 -4.70 0.45 -12.77
C PHE A 199 -5.06 1.73 -12.01
N LEU A 200 -4.18 2.22 -11.15
CA LEU A 200 -4.41 3.45 -10.37
C LEU A 200 -4.52 4.68 -11.28
N LEU A 201 -3.70 4.75 -12.33
CA LEU A 201 -3.75 5.81 -13.34
C LEU A 201 -5.08 5.81 -14.10
N VAL A 202 -5.52 4.65 -14.59
CA VAL A 202 -6.82 4.51 -15.25
C VAL A 202 -7.94 4.96 -14.31
N SER A 203 -7.95 4.48 -13.06
CA SER A 203 -8.97 4.88 -12.08
C SER A 203 -8.98 6.39 -11.86
N THR A 204 -7.81 6.99 -11.62
CA THR A 204 -7.64 8.44 -11.42
C THR A 204 -8.17 9.23 -12.62
N PHE A 205 -7.77 8.83 -13.83
CA PHE A 205 -8.19 9.49 -15.07
C PHE A 205 -9.71 9.44 -15.25
N GLN A 206 -10.36 8.30 -14.96
CA GLN A 206 -11.82 8.18 -15.02
C GLN A 206 -12.52 9.11 -14.02
N GLY A 207 -11.91 9.35 -12.86
CA GLY A 207 -12.38 10.37 -11.92
C GLY A 207 -12.28 11.79 -12.47
N LEU A 208 -11.14 12.14 -13.07
CA LEU A 208 -10.91 13.48 -13.65
C LEU A 208 -11.86 13.78 -14.82
N ARG A 209 -12.19 12.77 -15.65
CA ARG A 209 -13.21 12.92 -16.70
C ARG A 209 -14.55 13.38 -16.15
N LYS A 210 -14.94 12.91 -14.95
CA LYS A 210 -16.18 13.35 -14.31
C LYS A 210 -16.07 14.80 -13.83
N LEU A 211 -14.92 15.18 -13.27
CA LEU A 211 -14.68 16.54 -12.78
C LEU A 211 -14.75 17.58 -13.93
N GLN A 212 -14.15 17.27 -15.08
CA GLN A 212 -14.23 18.14 -16.26
C GLN A 212 -15.68 18.37 -16.71
N PHE A 213 -16.53 17.34 -16.69
CA PHE A 213 -17.94 17.50 -17.04
C PHE A 213 -18.68 18.51 -16.12
N TRP A 214 -18.29 18.60 -14.84
CA TRP A 214 -18.90 19.52 -13.87
C TRP A 214 -18.36 20.95 -13.91
N ILE A 215 -17.15 21.17 -14.43
CA ILE A 215 -16.54 22.52 -14.49
C ILE A 215 -17.03 23.30 -15.72
N PHE A 216 -17.42 22.59 -16.79
CA PHE A 216 -17.78 23.19 -18.07
C PHE A 216 -19.29 23.16 -18.37
N HIS A 217 -20.15 22.82 -17.40
CA HIS A 217 -21.61 22.88 -17.47
C HIS A 217 -22.16 23.47 -16.18
#